data_AF-A0A369QQD4-F1
#
_entry.id   AF-A0A369QQD4-F1
#
_cell.length_a   1.000
_cell.length_b   1.000
_cell.length_c   1.000
_cell.angle_alpha   90.00
_cell.angle_beta   90.00
_cell.angle_gamma   90.00
#
_symmetry.space_group_name_H-M   'P 1'
#
loop_
_entity.id
_entity.type
_entity.pdbx_description
1 polymer ?
#
loop_
_entity_poly.entity_id
_entity_poly.type
_entity_poly.pdbx_seq_one_letter_code
_entity_poly.pdbx_strand_id
1 'polypeptide(L)'
;MKKALFTLAIALQVFAASAHKKTGEQELTVYKQPSKDTQVIKVISDSDEVALVRPFNNKWSIVTINKEVGYMSTFQLSQYNKQQRAAGLAKGKANRTKQNSRS
;
A
#
# COMPACT_ATOMS: atom_id res chain seq x y z
N MET A 1 -23.50 -10.98 -44.93
CA MET A 1 -22.27 -11.33 -44.19
C MET A 1 -21.64 -10.07 -43.63
N LYS A 2 -21.33 -10.07 -42.32
CA LYS A 2 -20.26 -9.37 -41.57
C LYS A 2 -19.78 -8.03 -42.18
N LYS A 3 -19.80 -6.93 -41.43
CA LYS A 3 -18.70 -6.56 -40.52
C LYS A 3 -19.20 -5.57 -39.45
N ALA A 4 -19.11 -5.96 -38.18
CA ALA A 4 -19.16 -5.03 -37.07
C ALA A 4 -17.75 -4.42 -36.94
N LEU A 5 -17.66 -3.09 -37.03
CA LEU A 5 -16.45 -2.35 -36.69
C LEU A 5 -16.52 -2.05 -35.19
N PHE A 6 -15.85 -2.86 -34.39
CA PHE A 6 -15.59 -2.57 -32.98
C PHE A 6 -14.31 -1.74 -32.91
N THR A 7 -14.46 -0.42 -32.81
CA THR A 7 -13.33 0.50 -32.58
C THR A 7 -13.04 0.54 -31.08
N LEU A 8 -12.01 -0.21 -30.65
CA LEU A 8 -11.52 -0.20 -29.27
C LEU A 8 -10.62 1.03 -29.06
N ALA A 9 -11.18 2.11 -28.53
CA ALA A 9 -10.40 3.26 -28.10
C ALA A 9 -9.72 2.95 -26.76
N ILE A 10 -8.46 2.52 -26.79
CA ILE A 10 -7.62 2.41 -25.60
C ILE A 10 -7.11 3.82 -25.27
N ALA A 11 -7.83 4.54 -24.41
CA ALA A 11 -7.34 5.78 -23.82
C ALA A 11 -6.36 5.43 -22.69
N LEU A 12 -5.05 5.45 -22.99
CA LEU A 12 -4.00 5.31 -21.99
C LEU A 12 -3.88 6.63 -21.22
N GLN A 13 -4.65 6.79 -20.14
CA GLN A 13 -4.53 7.95 -19.26
C GLN A 13 -3.27 7.80 -18.39
N VAL A 14 -2.21 8.53 -18.74
CA VAL A 14 -0.98 8.62 -17.95
C VAL A 14 -1.19 9.65 -16.83
N PHE A 15 -1.66 9.20 -15.67
CA PHE A 15 -1.61 9.99 -14.43
C PHE A 15 -0.38 9.56 -13.62
N ALA A 16 0.78 10.13 -13.94
CA ALA A 16 1.95 10.06 -13.07
C ALA A 16 1.88 11.20 -12.05
N ALA A 17 1.14 10.99 -10.96
CA ALA A 17 1.17 11.89 -9.80
C ALA A 17 2.41 11.58 -8.96
N SER A 18 3.53 12.24 -9.24
CA SER A 18 4.73 12.16 -8.40
C SER A 18 4.61 13.14 -7.23
N ALA A 19 4.07 12.66 -6.10
CA ALA A 19 4.10 13.40 -4.84
C ALA A 19 5.52 13.37 -4.24
N HIS A 20 6.24 14.49 -4.28
CA HIS A 20 7.49 14.64 -3.55
C HIS A 20 7.19 14.81 -2.05
N LYS A 21 7.40 13.76 -1.24
CA LYS A 21 7.42 13.86 0.23
C LYS A 21 8.84 14.00 0.76
N LYS A 22 8.95 14.73 1.88
CA LYS A 22 10.21 15.16 2.53
C LYS A 22 11.17 13.99 2.78
N THR A 23 12.41 14.25 2.40
CA THR A 23 13.61 13.43 2.52
C THR A 23 13.81 12.86 3.92
N GLY A 24 13.59 11.56 4.10
CA GLY A 24 13.91 10.82 5.32
C GLY A 24 13.02 9.60 5.56
N GLU A 25 11.73 9.71 5.25
CA GLU A 25 10.79 8.59 5.37
C GLU A 25 10.61 7.92 4.02
N GLN A 26 11.00 6.64 3.95
CA GLN A 26 10.79 5.84 2.76
C GLN A 26 9.30 5.52 2.65
N GLU A 27 8.66 6.13 1.66
CA GLU A 27 7.24 5.94 1.40
C GLU A 27 6.92 4.45 1.21
N LEU A 28 5.84 3.99 1.84
CA LEU A 28 5.38 2.61 1.74
C LEU A 28 4.56 2.47 0.46
N THR A 29 4.96 1.56 -0.42
CA THR A 29 4.43 1.51 -1.79
C THR A 29 4.19 0.09 -2.26
N VAL A 30 3.07 -0.12 -2.94
CA VAL A 30 2.69 -1.36 -3.62
C VAL A 30 2.85 -1.17 -5.12
N TYR A 31 3.56 -2.09 -5.75
CA TYR A 31 3.92 -2.09 -7.16
C TYR A 31 3.21 -3.21 -7.92
N LYS A 32 3.04 -3.02 -9.23
CA LYS A 32 2.40 -4.02 -10.11
C LYS A 32 3.29 -5.24 -10.39
N GLN A 33 4.60 -5.06 -10.25
CA GLN A 33 5.62 -6.10 -10.45
C GLN A 33 6.68 -6.00 -9.34
N PRO A 34 7.50 -7.05 -9.12
CA PRO A 34 8.57 -7.05 -8.12
C PRO A 34 9.79 -6.22 -8.56
N SER A 35 9.55 -4.97 -8.94
CA SER A 35 10.57 -3.98 -9.28
C SER A 35 10.07 -2.56 -8.96
N LYS A 36 10.99 -1.69 -8.54
CA LYS A 36 10.70 -0.28 -8.22
C LYS A 36 10.48 0.58 -9.46
N ASP A 37 10.94 0.12 -10.63
CA ASP A 37 10.80 0.82 -11.91
C ASP A 37 9.47 0.50 -12.62
N THR A 38 8.51 -0.05 -11.88
CA THR A 38 7.23 -0.51 -12.41
C THR A 38 6.10 0.34 -11.88
N GLN A 39 4.92 0.18 -12.47
CA GLN A 39 3.74 0.95 -12.08
C GLN A 39 3.47 0.81 -10.58
N VAL A 40 3.33 1.95 -9.90
CA VAL A 40 2.83 2.01 -8.53
C VAL A 40 1.31 1.79 -8.57
N ILE A 41 0.85 0.74 -7.91
CA ILE A 41 -0.58 0.51 -7.67
C ILE A 41 -1.07 1.51 -6.65
N LYS A 42 -0.35 1.63 -5.52
CA LYS A 42 -0.75 2.47 -4.40
C LYS A 42 0.42 2.87 -3.53
N VAL A 43 0.41 4.13 -3.12
CA VAL A 43 1.15 4.63 -1.96
C VAL A 43 0.27 4.44 -0.72
N ILE A 44 0.81 3.75 0.29
CA ILE A 44 0.09 3.39 1.51
C ILE A 44 -0.03 4.60 2.44
N SER A 45 -1.24 4.82 2.92
CA SER A 45 -1.58 5.76 3.98
C SER A 45 -1.91 5.02 5.29
N ASP A 46 -1.98 5.75 6.41
CA ASP A 46 -2.25 5.17 7.73
C ASP A 46 -3.61 4.45 7.83
N SER A 47 -4.55 4.79 6.96
CA SER A 47 -5.87 4.15 6.89
C SER A 47 -5.92 2.93 5.97
N ASP A 48 -4.90 2.72 5.14
CA ASP A 48 -4.89 1.60 4.21
C ASP A 48 -4.52 0.29 4.93
N GLU A 49 -5.31 -0.75 4.69
CA GLU A 49 -5.03 -2.09 5.20
C GLU A 49 -4.31 -2.92 4.13
N VAL A 50 -3.09 -3.33 4.46
CA VAL A 50 -2.27 -4.22 3.63
C VAL A 50 -2.21 -5.59 4.28
N ALA A 51 -2.67 -6.61 3.55
CA ALA A 51 -2.60 -8.00 3.97
C ALA A 51 -1.48 -8.73 3.21
N LEU A 52 -0.64 -9.48 3.91
CA LEU A 52 0.32 -10.39 3.28
C LEU A 52 -0.44 -11.59 2.70
N VAL A 53 -0.25 -11.85 1.41
CA VAL A 53 -0.74 -13.07 0.76
C VAL A 53 0.31 -14.17 0.88
N ARG A 54 1.53 -13.92 0.38
CA ARG A 54 2.67 -14.84 0.45
C ARG A 54 4.00 -14.13 0.14
N PRO A 55 5.15 -14.66 0.60
CA PRO A 55 6.45 -14.26 0.07
C PRO A 55 6.56 -14.56 -1.43
N PHE A 56 7.20 -13.67 -2.19
CA PHE A 56 7.61 -13.94 -3.58
C PHE A 56 9.07 -14.39 -3.62
N ASN A 57 9.96 -13.62 -2.99
CA ASN A 57 11.37 -13.96 -2.80
C ASN A 57 11.93 -13.19 -1.59
N ASN A 58 13.25 -13.22 -1.39
CA ASN A 58 13.91 -12.58 -0.25
C ASN A 58 13.75 -11.04 -0.22
N LYS A 59 13.38 -10.41 -1.34
CA LYS A 59 13.22 -8.96 -1.47
C LYS A 59 11.77 -8.50 -1.55
N TRP A 60 10.86 -9.38 -1.98
CA TRP A 60 9.49 -9.03 -2.33
C TRP A 60 8.45 -9.96 -1.71
N SER A 61 7.33 -9.37 -1.32
CA SER A 61 6.15 -10.06 -0.83
C SER A 61 4.95 -9.70 -1.71
N ILE A 62 4.09 -10.68 -1.95
CA ILE A 62 2.79 -10.48 -2.59
C ILE A 62 1.81 -10.06 -1.50
N VAL A 63 1.16 -8.93 -1.70
CA VAL A 63 0.23 -8.33 -0.75
C VAL A 63 -1.09 -8.01 -1.43
N THR A 64 -2.15 -7.89 -0.65
CA THR A 64 -3.44 -7.37 -1.09
C THR A 64 -3.71 -6.04 -0.41
N ILE A 65 -4.17 -5.07 -1.19
CA ILE A 65 -4.65 -3.77 -0.71
C ILE A 65 -5.94 -3.44 -1.47
N ASN A 66 -7.01 -3.07 -0.76
CA ASN A 66 -8.31 -2.75 -1.38
C ASN A 66 -8.81 -3.80 -2.40
N LYS A 67 -8.56 -5.09 -2.12
CA LYS A 67 -8.87 -6.26 -2.99
C LYS A 67 -8.02 -6.37 -4.26
N GLU A 68 -7.03 -5.51 -4.46
CA GLU A 68 -6.04 -5.62 -5.54
C GLU A 68 -4.75 -6.28 -5.04
N VAL A 69 -4.21 -7.19 -5.83
CA VAL A 69 -2.96 -7.90 -5.52
C VAL A 69 -1.78 -7.14 -6.14
N GLY A 70 -0.73 -6.95 -5.34
CA GLY A 70 0.49 -6.30 -5.78
C GLY A 70 1.74 -6.79 -5.04
N TYR A 71 2.85 -6.11 -5.28
CA TYR A 71 4.15 -6.43 -4.74
C TYR A 71 4.63 -5.31 -3.84
N MET A 72 5.03 -5.65 -2.61
CA MET A 72 5.71 -4.72 -1.72
C MET A 72 7.06 -5.30 -1.32
N SER A 73 8.07 -4.45 -1.16
CA SER A 73 9.36 -4.92 -0.69
C SER A 73 9.23 -5.49 0.73
N THR A 74 9.92 -6.58 1.02
CA THR A 74 9.87 -7.23 2.34
C THR A 74 10.32 -6.26 3.45
N PHE A 75 11.24 -5.35 3.13
CA PHE A 75 11.64 -4.27 4.03
C PHE A 75 10.48 -3.31 4.34
N GLN A 76 9.80 -2.78 3.32
CA GLN A 76 8.64 -1.90 3.52
C GLN A 76 7.50 -2.60 4.27
N LEU A 77 7.25 -3.89 3.99
CA LEU A 77 6.26 -4.68 4.73
C LEU A 77 6.58 -4.75 6.23
N SER A 78 7.86 -4.92 6.58
CA SER A 78 8.30 -4.89 7.99
C SER A 78 8.06 -3.53 8.63
N GLN A 79 8.34 -2.43 7.92
CA GLN A 79 8.09 -1.07 8.42
C GLN A 79 6.60 -0.80 8.60
N TYR A 80 5.76 -1.18 7.62
CA TYR A 80 4.30 -1.11 7.73
C TYR A 80 3.81 -1.84 9.00
N ASN A 81 4.24 -3.07 9.22
CA ASN A 81 3.84 -3.84 10.39
C ASN A 81 4.28 -3.18 11.71
N LYS A 82 5.46 -2.56 11.75
CA LYS A 82 5.92 -1.81 12.93
C LYS A 82 5.04 -0.58 13.19
N GLN A 83 4.72 0.17 12.15
CA GLN A 83 3.85 1.35 12.24
C GLN A 83 2.45 0.97 12.75
N GLN A 84 1.85 -0.10 12.22
CA GLN A 84 0.54 -0.54 12.66
C GLN A 84 0.51 -1.00 14.13
N ARG A 85 1.57 -1.66 14.59
CA ARG A 85 1.72 -2.05 16.00
C ARG A 85 1.87 -0.83 16.91
N ALA A 86 2.68 0.15 16.51
CA ALA A 86 2.84 1.39 17.25
C ALA A 86 1.53 2.18 17.36
N ALA A 87 0.78 2.27 16.26
CA ALA A 87 -0.53 2.92 16.22
C ALA A 87 -1.57 2.21 17.11
N GLY A 88 -1.59 0.87 17.09
CA GLY A 88 -2.44 0.08 17.98
C GLY A 88 -2.12 0.29 19.46
N LEU A 89 -0.83 0.32 19.81
CA LEU A 89 -0.37 0.59 21.19
C LEU A 89 -0.71 2.00 21.66
N ALA A 90 -0.58 3.01 20.79
CA ALA A 90 -0.92 4.40 21.10
C ALA A 90 -2.42 4.56 21.39
N LYS A 91 -3.28 3.95 20.58
CA LYS A 91 -4.75 3.93 20.80
C LYS A 91 -5.12 3.25 22.13
N GLY A 92 -4.44 2.16 22.48
CA GLY A 92 -4.64 1.46 23.75
C GLY A 92 -4.28 2.30 24.98
N LYS A 93 -3.20 3.07 24.92
CA LYS A 93 -2.80 3.97 26.01
C LYS A 93 -3.76 5.14 26.19
N ALA A 94 -4.18 5.78 25.08
CA ALA A 94 -5.11 6.90 25.11
C ALA A 94 -6.46 6.53 25.76
N ASN A 95 -6.95 5.31 25.52
CA ASN A 95 -8.21 4.85 26.10
C ASN A 95 -8.09 4.60 27.61
N ARG A 96 -6.95 4.10 28.09
CA ARG A 96 -6.70 3.82 29.50
C ARG A 96 -6.60 5.11 30.34
N THR A 97 -6.03 6.18 29.79
CA THR A 97 -5.93 7.48 30.49
C THR A 97 -7.30 8.17 30.66
N LYS A 98 -8.20 8.05 29.68
CA LYS A 98 -9.58 8.57 29.80
C LYS A 98 -10.43 7.80 30.81
N GLN A 99 -10.13 6.53 31.04
CA GLN A 99 -10.89 5.69 31.97
C GLN A 99 -10.51 5.97 33.43
N ASN A 100 -9.24 6.27 33.70
CA ASN A 100 -8.75 6.61 35.05
C ASN A 100 -9.03 8.06 35.50
N SER A 101 -9.60 8.91 34.64
CA SER A 101 -9.98 10.30 34.96
C SER A 101 -11.48 10.48 35.18
N ARG A 102 -12.23 9.38 35.21
CA ARG A 102 -13.69 9.34 35.46
C ARG A 102 -14.09 8.56 36.72
N SER A 103 -13.12 8.18 37.57
CA SER A 103 -13.41 7.61 38.90
C SER A 103 -13.18 8.64 39.99
#